data_AF-A0A2S5GGD2-F1
#
_entry.id   AF-A0A2S5GGD2-F1
#
_cell.length_a   1.000
_cell.length_b   1.000
_cell.length_c   1.000
_cell.angle_alpha   90.00
_cell.angle_beta   90.00
_cell.angle_gamma   90.00
#
_symmetry.space_group_name_H-M   'P 1'
#
loop_
_entity.id
_entity.type
_entity.pdbx_description
1 polymer ?
#
loop_
_entity_poly.entity_id
_entity_poly.type
_entity_poly.pdbx_seq_one_letter_code
_entity_poly.pdbx_strand_id
1 'polypeptide(L)' 'MDKIPESKSFFSPSIKVSGETFPVELTEYRDYFVLSAKINGEKVVAVPGFDIRMMNDQLHRNILYYIDQKDQL' A
#
# COMPACT_ATOMS: atom_id res chain seq x y z
N MET A 1 11.04 -28.03 17.94
CA MET A 1 9.68 -27.85 17.41
C MET A 1 9.37 -26.37 17.49
N ASP A 2 9.66 -25.65 16.41
CA ASP A 2 9.35 -24.23 16.32
C ASP A 2 7.84 -24.08 16.24
N LYS A 3 7.26 -23.44 17.25
CA LYS A 3 5.84 -23.08 17.28
C LYS A 3 5.65 -21.99 16.24
N ILE A 4 5.24 -22.38 15.04
CA ILE A 4 4.80 -21.46 14.00
C ILE A 4 3.57 -20.73 14.55
N PRO A 5 3.51 -19.39 14.57
CA PRO A 5 2.35 -18.68 15.07
C PRO A 5 1.13 -18.99 14.19
N GLU A 6 0.10 -19.60 14.78
CA GLU A 6 -1.19 -19.93 14.18
C GLU A 6 -2.05 -18.68 13.98
N SER A 7 -1.59 -17.73 13.18
CA SER A 7 -2.39 -16.64 12.60
C SER A 7 -1.48 -15.72 11.78
N LYS A 8 -0.98 -16.22 10.64
CA LYS A 8 -0.60 -15.32 9.55
C LYS A 8 -1.74 -15.37 8.55
N SER A 9 -2.67 -14.42 8.68
CA SER A 9 -3.69 -14.18 7.67
C SER A 9 -2.98 -14.10 6.30
N PHE A 10 -3.25 -15.05 5.40
CA PHE A 10 -2.63 -15.19 4.07
C PHE A 10 -3.10 -14.10 3.09
N PHE A 11 -3.47 -12.93 3.59
CA PHE A 11 -3.90 -11.81 2.77
C PHE A 11 -2.65 -11.06 2.28
N SER A 12 -2.21 -11.41 1.09
CA SER A 12 -1.14 -10.70 0.36
C SER A 12 -1.77 -9.89 -0.77
N PRO A 13 -2.27 -8.67 -0.48
CA PRO A 13 -2.89 -7.85 -1.51
C PRO A 13 -1.87 -7.54 -2.60
N SER A 14 -2.34 -7.47 -3.84
CA SER A 14 -1.53 -7.05 -4.98
C SER A 14 -2.33 -6.13 -5.89
N ILE A 15 -1.62 -5.22 -6.54
CA ILE A 15 -2.20 -4.29 -7.51
C ILE A 15 -1.68 -4.70 -8.89
N LYS A 16 -2.58 -4.80 -9.87
CA LYS A 16 -2.21 -5.08 -11.26
C LYS A 16 -2.32 -3.83 -12.12
N VAL A 17 -1.21 -3.38 -12.71
CA VAL A 17 -1.15 -2.21 -13.60
C VAL A 17 -0.43 -2.61 -14.88
N SER A 18 -1.04 -2.34 -16.04
CA SER A 18 -0.42 -2.59 -17.36
C SER A 18 0.13 -4.02 -17.56
N GLY A 19 -0.48 -5.02 -16.92
CA GLY A 19 -0.05 -6.42 -16.98
C GLY A 19 0.99 -6.82 -15.95
N GLU A 20 1.56 -5.87 -15.22
CA GLU A 20 2.50 -6.10 -14.13
C GLU A 20 1.77 -6.17 -12.78
N THR A 21 2.24 -7.06 -11.90
CA THR A 21 1.67 -7.27 -10.56
C THR A 21 2.63 -6.74 -9.51
N PHE A 22 2.16 -5.79 -8.72
CA PHE A 22 2.89 -5.17 -7.63
C PHE A 22 2.37 -5.71 -6.30
N PRO A 23 3.20 -6.41 -5.51
CA PRO A 23 2.80 -6.82 -4.17
C PRO A 23 2.62 -5.58 -3.28
N VAL A 24 1.55 -5.59 -2.49
CA VAL A 24 1.23 -4.54 -1.53
C VAL A 24 1.42 -5.08 -0.13
N GLU A 25 2.09 -4.29 0.69
CA GLU A 25 2.32 -4.59 2.10
C GLU A 25 1.60 -3.55 2.96
N LEU A 26 0.80 -4.04 3.91
CA LEU A 26 0.27 -3.23 4.99
C LEU A 26 1.14 -3.47 6.22
N THR A 27 1.86 -2.44 6.65
CA THR A 27 2.71 -2.48 7.84
C THR A 27 2.06 -1.67 8.95
N GLU A 28 1.90 -2.29 10.13
CA GLU A 28 1.46 -1.62 11.35
C GLU A 28 2.68 -1.22 12.18
N TYR A 29 2.77 0.07 12.50
CA TYR A 29 3.70 0.62 13.48
C TYR A 29 2.93 0.96 14.75
N ARG A 30 3.66 1.28 15.83
CA ARG A 30 3.07 1.59 17.14
C ARG A 30 1.96 2.66 17.08
N ASP A 31 2.16 3.67 16.24
CA ASP A 31 1.32 4.88 16.24
C ASP A 31 0.66 5.15 14.87
N TYR A 32 0.92 4.32 13.85
CA TYR A 32 0.42 4.54 12.49
C TYR A 32 0.52 3.28 11.62
N PHE A 33 -0.18 3.30 10.50
CA PHE A 33 -0.19 2.28 9.46
C PHE A 33 0.47 2.83 8.19
N VAL A 34 1.10 1.95 7.40
CA VAL A 34 1.64 2.27 6.09
C VAL A 34 1.20 1.22 5.08
N LEU A 35 0.56 1.67 4.00
CA LEU A 35 0.34 0.87 2.80
C LEU A 35 1.48 1.13 1.82
N SER A 36 2.21 0.10 1.41
CA SER A 36 3.35 0.26 0.50
C SER A 36 3.36 -0.73 -0.66
N ALA A 37 3.94 -0.33 -1.78
CA ALA A 37 4.20 -1.18 -2.94
C ALA A 37 5.61 -0.93 -3.46
N LYS A 38 6.31 -2.02 -3.80
CA LYS A 38 7.64 -1.95 -4.45
C LYS A 38 7.48 -1.98 -5.96
N ILE A 39 7.97 -0.93 -6.62
CA ILE A 39 8.00 -0.78 -8.07
C ILE A 39 9.44 -1.02 -8.54
N ASN A 40 9.64 -1.99 -9.44
CA ASN A 40 10.94 -2.38 -10.01
C ASN A 40 12.02 -2.73 -8.96
N GLY A 41 11.62 -3.22 -7.78
CA GLY A 41 12.54 -3.64 -6.71
C GLY A 41 13.26 -2.51 -5.95
N GLU A 42 13.33 -1.30 -6.50
CA GLU A 42 14.07 -0.17 -5.92
C GLU A 42 13.17 0.96 -5.42
N LYS A 43 12.06 1.23 -6.10
CA LYS A 43 11.18 2.36 -5.77
C LYS A 43 10.07 1.88 -4.84
N VAL A 44 9.88 2.57 -3.73
CA VAL A 44 8.77 2.29 -2.81
C VAL A 44 7.77 3.43 -2.90
N VAL A 45 6.52 3.11 -3.22
CA VAL A 45 5.39 4.01 -3.02
C VAL A 45 4.78 3.67 -1.68
N ALA A 46 4.60 4.66 -0.80
CA ALA A 46 4.07 4.46 0.53
C ALA A 46 3.00 5.51 0.87
N VAL A 47 1.94 5.06 1.52
CA VAL A 47 0.84 5.90 2.02
C VAL A 47 0.70 5.67 3.52
N PRO A 48 1.09 6.64 4.36
CA PRO A 48 0.95 6.54 5.81
C PRO A 48 -0.45 6.99 6.29
N GLY A 49 -0.87 6.51 7.45
CA GLY A 49 -2.03 7.04 8.17
C GLY A 49 -2.03 6.67 9.65
N PHE A 50 -2.43 7.57 10.55
CA PHE A 50 -2.53 7.27 11.99
C PHE A 50 -3.53 6.14 12.27
N ASP A 51 -4.54 6.02 11.41
CA ASP A 51 -5.43 4.87 11.34
C ASP A 51 -5.69 4.46 9.88
N ILE A 52 -6.34 3.30 9.69
CA ILE A 52 -6.65 2.74 8.37
C ILE A 52 -7.55 3.66 7.53
N ARG A 53 -8.48 4.39 8.16
CA ARG A 53 -9.39 5.29 7.44
C ARG A 53 -8.62 6.48 6.88
N MET A 54 -7.78 7.10 7.71
CA MET A 54 -6.90 8.18 7.30
C MET A 54 -5.94 7.75 6.19
N MET A 55 -5.34 6.56 6.31
CA MET A 55 -4.47 5.99 5.28
C MET A 55 -5.21 5.85 3.94
N ASN A 56 -6.45 5.33 3.98
CA ASN A 56 -7.28 5.18 2.79
C ASN A 56 -7.68 6.54 2.18
N ASP A 57 -8.01 7.52 3.01
CA ASP A 57 -8.31 8.88 2.55
C ASP A 57 -7.09 9.54 1.89
N GLN A 58 -5.88 9.33 2.44
CA GLN A 58 -4.65 9.80 1.81
C GLN A 58 -4.41 9.12 0.46
N LEU A 59 -4.60 7.81 0.37
CA LEU A 59 -4.49 7.08 -0.89
C LEU A 59 -5.45 7.65 -1.93
N HIS A 60 -6.71 7.85 -1.56
CA HIS A 60 -7.73 8.41 -2.44
C HIS A 60 -7.33 9.80 -2.95
N ARG A 61 -6.89 10.69 -2.04
CA ARG A 61 -6.43 12.04 -2.40
C ARG A 61 -5.23 12.01 -3.36
N ASN A 62 -4.27 11.11 -3.13
CA ASN A 62 -3.09 10.98 -3.99
C ASN A 62 -3.49 10.51 -5.40
N ILE A 63 -4.45 9.59 -5.52
CA ILE A 63 -4.98 9.12 -6.80
C ILE A 63 -5.67 10.28 -7.54
N LEU A 64 -6.59 10.99 -6.88
CA LEU A 64 -7.30 12.11 -7.49
C LEU A 64 -6.36 13.23 -7.94
N TYR A 65 -5.39 13.60 -7.10
CA TYR A 65 -4.38 14.60 -7.44
C TYR A 65 -3.61 14.21 -8.71
N TYR A 66 -3.20 12.94 -8.82
CA TYR A 66 -2.47 12.47 -10.00
C TYR A 66 -3.33 12.47 -11.27
N ILE A 67 -4.61 12.08 -11.17
CA ILE A 67 -5.55 12.10 -12.30
C ILE A 67 -5.75 13.55 -12.77
N ASP A 68 -6.06 14.46 -11.84
CA ASP A 68 -6.31 15.88 -12.15
C ASP A 68 -5.11 16.56 -12.80
N GLN A 69 -3.88 16.24 -12.36
CA GLN A 69 -2.67 16.76 -13.00
C GLN A 69 -2.38 16.15 -14.38
N LYS A 70 -2.85 14.93 -14.64
CA LYS A 70 -2.67 14.29 -15.95
C LYS A 70 -3.63 14.82 -17.00
N ASP A 71 -4.81 15.28 -16.60
CA ASP A 71 -5.79 15.90 -17.51
C ASP A 71 -5.35 17.30 -17.98
N GLN A 72 -4.26 17.85 -17.41
CA GLN A 72 -3.67 19.14 -17.79
C GLN A 72 -2.46 19.01 -18.74
N LEU A 73 -2.09 17.78 -19.17
CA LEU A 73 -0.96 17.48 -20.07
C LEU A 73 -1.44 16.80 -21.36
#